data_AF-A0A4Y2J5C3-F1
#
_entry.id   AF-A0A4Y2J5C3-F1
#
_cell.length_a   1.000
_cell.length_b   1.000
_cell.length_c   1.000
_cell.angle_alpha   90.00
_cell.angle_beta   90.00
_cell.angle_gamma   90.00
#
_symmetry.space_group_name_H-M   'P 1'
#
loop_
_entity.id
_entity.type
_entity.pdbx_description
1 polymer ?
#
loop_
_entity_poly.entity_id
_entity_poly.type
_entity_poly.pdbx_seq_one_letter_code
_entity_poly.pdbx_strand_id
1 'polypeptide(L)'
;GRYINASEAMWRLNEFNLSEKSHTVARLAVHFPDQQAIVYQYGQEEEAVARVATKQTTLTAWFELNKNDQDSHNYLYTDIPHYYTFNKSDDTEENVNGYPIYRRRATEPVQVGKYSIDNRWVVPYNPWLLKKFNAHINVEVCASVKSVKYLYKYVYKGHDVASVKIQKEGALDHDEILSFVEGRYVSAPEAMWHLNEFNLSHKSHTVVRLAVHLPQQQPIVYQAIERAALRKTTLTSWFELNKNDPSAHNISYSDIPQYYVFDKSTTNWKKRQRGGQNVIERLPLVSILDTERYYLRGYYCASLGPLVLMIF
;
A
#
# COMPACT_ATOMS: atom_id res chain seq x y z
N GLY A 1 14.06 3.08 6.89
CA GLY A 1 14.91 3.54 5.78
C GLY A 1 14.42 4.90 5.32
N ARG A 2 15.32 5.76 4.83
CA ARG A 2 14.92 7.00 4.13
C ARG A 2 14.47 6.64 2.71
N TYR A 3 13.36 7.21 2.27
CA TYR A 3 12.91 7.12 0.89
C TYR A 3 13.84 7.95 0.01
N ILE A 4 14.29 7.38 -1.11
CA ILE A 4 15.04 8.07 -2.15
C ILE A 4 14.07 8.26 -3.31
N ASN A 5 13.80 9.50 -3.70
CA ASN A 5 12.90 9.78 -4.82
C ASN A 5 13.62 9.53 -6.16
N ALA A 6 12.87 9.41 -7.26
CA ALA A 6 13.44 9.08 -8.57
C ALA A 6 14.41 10.15 -9.09
N SER A 7 14.21 11.43 -8.74
CA SER A 7 15.15 12.52 -9.03
C SER A 7 16.47 12.32 -8.29
N GLU A 8 16.40 11.96 -7.01
CA GLU A 8 17.54 11.67 -6.14
C GLU A 8 18.33 10.45 -6.65
N ALA A 9 17.62 9.42 -7.12
CA ALA A 9 18.23 8.26 -7.76
C ALA A 9 18.96 8.62 -9.06
N MET A 10 18.35 9.48 -9.89
CA MET A 10 18.96 9.93 -11.15
C MET A 10 20.16 10.85 -10.92
N TRP A 11 20.11 11.70 -9.89
CA TRP A 11 21.24 12.54 -9.47
C TRP A 11 22.43 11.70 -8.98
N ARG A 12 22.15 10.59 -8.27
CA ARG A 12 23.16 9.61 -7.84
C ARG A 12 23.74 8.81 -9.02
N LEU A 13 22.90 8.41 -9.98
CA LEU A 13 23.33 7.69 -11.20
C LEU A 13 24.29 8.50 -12.06
N ASN A 14 24.18 9.83 -12.02
CA ASN A 14 25.05 10.75 -12.75
C ASN A 14 26.18 11.32 -11.87
N GLU A 15 26.46 10.72 -10.72
CA GLU A 15 27.59 11.06 -9.82
C GLU A 15 27.64 12.50 -9.30
N PHE A 16 26.51 13.20 -9.31
CA PHE A 16 26.44 14.54 -8.74
C PHE A 16 26.41 14.48 -7.21
N ASN A 17 27.05 15.43 -6.52
CA ASN A 17 26.99 15.52 -5.06
C ASN A 17 25.60 16.01 -4.59
N LEU A 18 24.85 15.16 -3.87
CA LEU A 18 23.48 15.49 -3.43
C LEU A 18 23.39 16.25 -2.10
N SER A 19 24.29 15.97 -1.17
CA SER A 19 24.37 16.64 0.12
C SER A 19 25.62 16.19 0.86
N GLU A 20 26.31 17.10 1.54
CA GLU A 20 27.30 16.75 2.55
C GLU A 20 26.56 16.32 3.82
N LYS A 21 26.41 15.01 4.04
CA LYS A 21 25.91 14.46 5.31
C LYS A 21 27.06 13.84 6.07
N SER A 22 27.36 14.41 7.22
CA SER A 22 28.50 14.02 8.05
C SER A 22 28.20 12.93 9.09
N HIS A 23 26.92 12.64 9.42
CA HIS A 23 26.57 11.77 10.56
C HIS A 23 25.36 10.85 10.34
N THR A 24 25.48 9.60 10.79
CA THR A 24 24.40 8.60 10.84
C THR A 24 23.64 8.72 12.17
N VAL A 25 22.30 8.66 12.14
CA VAL A 25 21.46 8.70 13.36
C VAL A 25 20.93 7.31 13.68
N ALA A 26 21.34 6.75 14.82
CA ALA A 26 20.82 5.49 15.34
C ALA A 26 19.78 5.75 16.44
N ARG A 27 18.64 5.04 16.40
CA ARG A 27 17.60 5.13 17.44
C ARG A 27 17.75 3.94 18.39
N LEU A 28 18.14 4.22 19.62
CA LEU A 28 18.25 3.23 20.69
C LEU A 28 16.93 3.08 21.44
N ALA A 29 16.55 1.83 21.76
CA ALA A 29 15.40 1.57 22.61
C ALA A 29 15.77 1.82 24.08
N VAL A 30 14.87 2.43 24.86
CA VAL A 30 15.00 2.61 26.31
C VAL A 30 13.67 2.20 26.94
N HIS A 31 13.69 1.20 27.82
CA HIS A 31 12.53 0.71 28.56
C HIS A 31 12.98 -0.06 29.81
N PHE A 32 12.10 -0.21 30.80
CA PHE A 32 12.34 -1.09 31.94
C PHE A 32 12.20 -2.58 31.55
N PRO A 33 12.77 -3.51 32.33
CA PRO A 33 12.44 -4.94 32.22
C PRO A 33 10.92 -5.11 32.26
N ASP A 34 10.37 -5.85 31.31
CA ASP A 34 8.93 -6.14 31.15
C ASP A 34 8.01 -4.96 30.79
N GLN A 35 8.54 -3.76 30.55
CA GLN A 35 7.77 -2.58 30.11
C GLN A 35 8.06 -2.20 28.65
N GLN A 36 8.24 -3.20 27.78
CA GLN A 36 8.47 -2.94 26.38
C GLN A 36 7.18 -2.43 25.71
N ALA A 37 7.27 -1.25 25.09
CA ALA A 37 6.15 -0.71 24.34
C ALA A 37 5.82 -1.62 23.14
N ILE A 38 4.61 -2.16 23.14
CA ILE A 38 4.09 -3.05 22.10
C ILE A 38 2.94 -2.38 21.36
N VAL A 39 2.98 -2.44 20.03
CA VAL A 39 1.89 -1.99 19.17
C VAL A 39 1.20 -3.22 18.63
N TYR A 40 -0.09 -3.37 18.93
CA TYR A 40 -0.91 -4.50 18.51
C TYR A 40 -2.25 -4.00 17.96
N GLN A 41 -2.94 -4.86 17.20
CA GLN A 41 -4.32 -4.63 16.78
C GLN A 41 -5.25 -5.27 17.81
N TYR A 42 -6.40 -4.63 18.05
CA TYR A 42 -7.41 -5.12 18.98
C TYR A 42 -7.78 -6.59 18.68
N GLY A 43 -7.66 -7.47 19.68
CA GLY A 43 -7.90 -8.92 19.54
C GLY A 43 -6.64 -9.75 19.21
N GLN A 44 -5.46 -9.15 19.15
CA GLN A 44 -4.16 -9.85 18.96
C GLN A 44 -3.19 -9.62 20.13
N GLU A 45 -3.71 -9.33 21.32
CA GLU A 45 -2.95 -9.00 22.52
C GLU A 45 -1.98 -10.14 22.89
N GLU A 46 -2.49 -11.36 23.02
CA GLU A 46 -1.71 -12.52 23.48
C GLU A 46 -0.59 -12.90 22.50
N GLU A 47 -0.88 -12.89 21.19
CA GLU A 47 0.15 -13.13 20.17
C GLU A 47 1.21 -12.03 20.16
N ALA A 48 0.82 -10.78 20.38
CA ALA A 48 1.77 -9.66 20.42
C ALA A 48 2.71 -9.78 21.62
N VAL A 49 2.20 -10.19 22.79
CA VAL A 49 2.99 -10.45 23.99
C VAL A 49 3.94 -11.64 23.77
N ALA A 50 3.44 -12.76 23.23
CA ALA A 50 4.27 -13.94 22.93
C ALA A 50 5.42 -13.63 21.96
N ARG A 51 5.16 -12.83 20.91
CA ARG A 51 6.19 -12.39 19.95
C ARG A 51 7.24 -11.46 20.56
N VAL A 52 6.87 -10.71 21.59
CA VAL A 52 7.79 -9.74 22.23
C VAL A 52 8.67 -10.43 23.24
N ALA A 53 8.14 -11.44 23.94
CA ALA A 53 8.93 -12.29 24.83
C ALA A 53 10.11 -12.96 24.11
N THR A 54 9.98 -13.28 22.82
CA THR A 54 11.05 -13.90 22.01
C THR A 54 11.95 -12.89 21.29
N LYS A 55 11.68 -11.59 21.36
CA LYS A 55 12.34 -10.58 20.52
C LYS A 55 13.31 -9.73 21.31
N GLN A 56 14.58 -9.79 20.93
CA GLN A 56 15.60 -8.89 21.49
C GLN A 56 15.43 -7.44 20.99
N THR A 57 15.54 -6.49 21.92
CA THR A 57 15.73 -5.06 21.64
C THR A 57 17.21 -4.72 21.67
N THR A 58 17.59 -3.52 21.20
CA THR A 58 18.97 -3.05 21.32
C THR A 58 19.41 -2.95 22.78
N LEU A 59 18.47 -2.72 23.71
CA LEU A 59 18.75 -2.61 25.14
C LEU A 59 18.95 -4.00 25.77
N THR A 60 18.07 -4.95 25.49
CA THR A 60 18.21 -6.32 26.04
C THR A 60 19.44 -7.02 25.46
N ALA A 61 19.73 -6.81 24.18
CA ALA A 61 20.95 -7.31 23.57
C ALA A 61 22.21 -6.64 24.12
N TRP A 62 22.15 -5.37 24.53
CA TRP A 62 23.26 -4.73 25.25
C TRP A 62 23.50 -5.36 26.63
N PHE A 63 22.43 -5.70 27.37
CA PHE A 63 22.58 -6.42 28.63
C PHE A 63 23.22 -7.81 28.46
N GLU A 64 22.87 -8.53 27.39
CA GLU A 64 23.52 -9.81 27.07
C GLU A 64 24.96 -9.64 26.60
N LEU A 65 25.25 -8.62 25.78
CA LEU A 65 26.60 -8.28 25.33
C LEU A 65 27.51 -8.01 26.54
N ASN A 66 27.04 -7.21 27.51
CA ASN A 66 27.75 -6.95 28.76
C ASN A 66 27.93 -8.20 29.64
N LYS A 67 27.20 -9.29 29.43
CA LYS A 67 27.46 -10.53 30.17
C LYS A 67 28.59 -11.35 29.52
N ASN A 68 28.69 -11.27 28.19
CA ASN A 68 29.49 -12.20 27.40
C ASN A 68 30.80 -11.59 26.89
N ASP A 69 30.90 -10.27 26.81
CA ASP A 69 32.04 -9.55 26.26
C ASP A 69 32.56 -8.48 27.24
N GLN A 70 33.78 -8.67 27.75
CA GLN A 70 34.41 -7.72 28.68
C GLN A 70 34.74 -6.37 28.03
N ASP A 71 35.01 -6.33 26.72
CA ASP A 71 35.33 -5.08 26.03
C ASP A 71 34.11 -4.15 25.97
N SER A 72 32.90 -4.73 25.96
CA SER A 72 31.66 -3.97 25.98
C SER A 72 31.45 -3.14 27.25
N HIS A 73 32.08 -3.52 28.38
CA HIS A 73 32.00 -2.80 29.65
C HIS A 73 32.63 -1.41 29.59
N ASN A 74 33.49 -1.17 28.60
CA ASN A 74 34.19 0.09 28.40
C ASN A 74 33.34 1.14 27.65
N TYR A 75 32.14 0.77 27.18
CA TYR A 75 31.30 1.63 26.35
C TYR A 75 29.94 1.89 27.00
N LEU A 76 29.50 3.15 26.98
CA LEU A 76 28.13 3.50 27.35
C LEU A 76 27.15 2.94 26.33
N TYR A 77 25.91 2.69 26.75
CA TYR A 77 24.85 2.21 25.84
C TYR A 77 24.67 3.10 24.60
N THR A 78 24.90 4.42 24.72
CA THR A 78 24.88 5.38 23.61
C THR A 78 26.02 5.20 22.61
N ASP A 79 27.14 4.64 23.05
CA ASP A 79 28.37 4.50 22.28
C ASP A 79 28.47 3.12 21.62
N ILE A 80 27.74 2.13 22.13
CA ILE A 80 27.71 0.75 21.62
C ILE A 80 27.48 0.68 20.11
N PRO A 81 26.57 1.46 19.48
CA PRO A 81 26.40 1.42 18.03
C PRO A 81 27.61 1.89 17.21
N HIS A 82 28.64 2.49 17.84
CA HIS A 82 29.89 2.82 17.15
C HIS A 82 30.86 1.63 17.07
N TYR A 83 30.69 0.64 17.94
CA TYR A 83 31.62 -0.49 18.09
C TYR A 83 30.97 -1.84 17.77
N TYR A 84 29.66 -1.97 17.97
CA TYR A 84 28.92 -3.23 17.82
C TYR A 84 27.71 -3.05 16.90
N THR A 85 27.44 -4.08 16.08
CA THR A 85 26.28 -4.13 15.20
C THR A 85 25.17 -4.98 15.81
N PHE A 86 23.97 -4.41 15.93
CA PHE A 86 22.81 -5.15 16.38
C PHE A 86 22.29 -6.07 15.26
N ASN A 87 22.50 -7.39 15.41
CA ASN A 87 21.94 -8.39 14.50
C ASN A 87 20.61 -8.92 15.07
N LYS A 88 19.58 -9.00 14.23
CA LYS A 88 18.21 -9.36 14.66
C LYS A 88 17.84 -10.83 14.42
N SER A 89 18.56 -11.54 13.55
CA SER A 89 18.40 -12.98 13.33
C SER A 89 19.60 -13.52 12.54
N ASP A 90 19.93 -14.79 12.79
CA ASP A 90 20.94 -15.54 12.04
C ASP A 90 20.39 -16.16 10.75
N ASP A 91 19.06 -16.12 10.54
CA ASP A 91 18.39 -16.58 9.33
C ASP A 91 17.44 -15.53 8.75
N THR A 92 17.04 -15.73 7.49
CA THR A 92 16.05 -14.86 6.85
C THR A 92 14.67 -15.37 7.22
N GLU A 93 13.93 -14.57 8.00
CA GLU A 93 12.62 -14.94 8.52
C GLU A 93 11.51 -14.06 7.94
N GLU A 94 10.35 -14.68 7.70
CA GLU A 94 9.13 -13.96 7.37
C GLU A 94 8.59 -13.25 8.62
N ASN A 95 8.30 -11.96 8.50
CA ASN A 95 7.72 -11.17 9.58
C ASN A 95 6.22 -11.01 9.37
N VAL A 96 5.43 -11.37 10.38
CA VAL A 96 3.96 -11.19 10.40
C VAL A 96 3.54 -9.73 10.09
N ASN A 97 4.39 -8.76 10.45
CA ASN A 97 4.18 -7.33 10.21
C ASN A 97 4.70 -6.81 8.86
N GLY A 98 5.10 -7.69 7.94
CA GLY A 98 5.18 -7.41 6.51
C GLY A 98 6.55 -7.03 5.93
N TYR A 99 7.59 -6.89 6.76
CA TYR A 99 8.96 -6.72 6.26
C TYR A 99 9.83 -7.90 6.68
N PRO A 100 10.39 -8.68 5.74
CA PRO A 100 11.24 -9.82 6.08
C PRO A 100 12.43 -9.38 6.94
N ILE A 101 12.76 -10.19 7.94
CA ILE A 101 13.96 -10.01 8.75
C ILE A 101 15.07 -10.73 8.00
N TYR A 102 15.98 -9.97 7.40
CA TYR A 102 17.07 -10.55 6.63
C TYR A 102 18.21 -11.03 7.52
N ARG A 103 18.73 -12.22 7.24
CA ARG A 103 20.04 -12.65 7.73
C ARG A 103 21.12 -11.66 7.28
N ARG A 104 21.96 -11.24 8.21
CA ARG A 104 23.15 -10.43 7.90
C ARG A 104 24.42 -11.21 8.16
N ARG A 105 25.15 -11.55 7.10
CA ARG A 105 26.38 -12.34 7.20
C ARG A 105 27.54 -11.42 7.61
N ALA A 106 28.29 -11.81 8.64
CA ALA A 106 29.59 -11.21 8.91
C ALA A 106 30.59 -11.72 7.85
N THR A 107 31.20 -10.78 7.13
CA THR A 107 32.33 -11.04 6.23
C THR A 107 33.51 -10.22 6.71
N GLU A 108 34.67 -10.39 6.08
CA GLU A 108 35.85 -9.58 6.43
C GLU A 108 35.51 -8.08 6.38
N PRO A 109 35.84 -7.33 7.45
CA PRO A 109 35.53 -5.91 7.53
C PRO A 109 36.45 -5.11 6.61
N VAL A 110 35.87 -4.10 5.96
CA VAL A 110 36.57 -3.14 5.10
C VAL A 110 36.67 -1.81 5.85
N GLN A 111 37.84 -1.17 5.79
CA GLN A 111 38.04 0.15 6.38
C GLN A 111 37.45 1.23 5.47
N VAL A 112 36.47 1.97 5.97
CA VAL A 112 35.85 3.12 5.30
C VAL A 112 36.03 4.35 6.17
N GLY A 113 37.07 5.13 5.88
CA GLY A 113 37.48 6.26 6.71
C GLY A 113 37.99 5.78 8.07
N LYS A 114 37.36 6.24 9.17
CA LYS A 114 37.69 5.83 10.55
C LYS A 114 36.89 4.61 11.05
N TYR A 115 36.02 4.04 10.21
CA TYR A 115 35.10 2.99 10.61
C TYR A 115 35.46 1.66 9.93
N SER A 116 35.43 0.59 10.72
CA SER A 116 35.55 -0.79 10.23
C SER A 116 34.14 -1.33 9.94
N ILE A 117 33.80 -1.51 8.66
CA ILE A 117 32.44 -1.85 8.21
C ILE A 117 32.45 -3.24 7.58
N ASP A 118 31.49 -4.08 7.97
CA ASP A 118 31.23 -5.36 7.31
C ASP A 118 29.79 -5.47 6.78
N ASN A 119 29.46 -6.62 6.20
CA ASN A 119 28.14 -6.90 5.63
C ASN A 119 27.00 -6.93 6.67
N ARG A 120 27.27 -6.83 7.98
CA ARG A 120 26.22 -6.64 9.00
C ARG A 120 25.61 -5.24 8.98
N TRP A 121 26.30 -4.28 8.37
CA TRP A 121 25.86 -2.89 8.24
C TRP A 121 25.08 -2.61 6.96
N VAL A 122 25.16 -3.52 5.99
CA VAL A 122 24.61 -3.35 4.66
C VAL A 122 23.37 -4.23 4.50
N VAL A 123 22.27 -3.66 3.99
CA VAL A 123 21.09 -4.45 3.63
C VAL A 123 21.48 -5.38 2.46
N PRO A 124 21.07 -6.66 2.46
CA PRO A 124 21.41 -7.57 1.36
C PRO A 124 21.08 -6.97 0.00
N TYR A 125 21.99 -7.14 -0.94
CA TYR A 125 21.89 -6.59 -2.28
C TYR A 125 22.22 -7.65 -3.32
N ASN A 126 21.76 -7.44 -4.54
CA ASN A 126 22.16 -8.27 -5.67
C ASN A 126 23.42 -7.67 -6.33
N PRO A 127 24.56 -8.37 -6.35
CA PRO A 127 25.81 -7.84 -6.91
C PRO A 127 25.71 -7.44 -8.38
N TRP A 128 24.91 -8.17 -9.17
CA TRP A 128 24.69 -7.84 -10.58
C TRP A 128 23.90 -6.55 -10.74
N LEU A 129 22.82 -6.36 -9.96
CA LEU A 129 22.04 -5.13 -9.99
C LEU A 129 22.87 -3.94 -9.50
N LEU A 130 23.65 -4.12 -8.44
CA LEU A 130 24.56 -3.09 -7.94
C LEU A 130 25.56 -2.66 -9.03
N LYS A 131 26.21 -3.63 -9.68
CA LYS A 131 27.19 -3.35 -10.73
C LYS A 131 26.56 -2.73 -11.98
N LYS A 132 25.36 -3.18 -12.36
CA LYS A 132 24.65 -2.70 -13.56
C LYS A 132 24.16 -1.26 -13.41
N PHE A 133 23.69 -0.90 -12.22
CA PHE A 133 23.04 0.39 -11.96
C PHE A 133 23.87 1.32 -11.06
N ASN A 134 25.09 0.94 -10.69
CA ASN A 134 25.96 1.69 -9.78
C ASN A 134 25.22 2.20 -8.51
N ALA A 135 24.28 1.40 -8.00
CA ALA A 135 23.40 1.80 -6.92
C ALA A 135 23.09 0.62 -6.00
N HIS A 136 22.98 0.89 -4.70
CA HIS A 136 22.55 -0.12 -3.73
C HIS A 136 21.05 -0.38 -3.91
N ILE A 137 20.71 -1.54 -4.46
CA ILE A 137 19.33 -1.96 -4.75
C ILE A 137 18.92 -3.05 -3.76
N ASN A 138 17.94 -2.72 -2.94
CA ASN A 138 17.28 -3.69 -2.07
C ASN A 138 16.40 -4.63 -2.90
N VAL A 139 16.55 -5.94 -2.72
CA VAL A 139 15.74 -6.97 -3.39
C VAL A 139 14.87 -7.67 -2.35
N GLU A 140 13.56 -7.54 -2.51
CA GLU A 140 12.58 -8.12 -1.60
C GLU A 140 11.87 -9.32 -2.23
N VAL A 141 11.73 -10.42 -1.47
CA VAL A 141 10.94 -11.57 -1.89
C VAL A 141 9.46 -11.24 -1.71
N CYS A 142 8.73 -11.22 -2.82
CA CYS A 142 7.36 -10.74 -2.92
C CYS A 142 6.37 -11.93 -2.98
N ALA A 143 6.29 -12.73 -1.91
CA ALA A 143 5.45 -13.93 -1.89
C ALA A 143 4.01 -13.69 -1.36
N SER A 144 3.72 -12.51 -0.80
CA SER A 144 2.44 -12.23 -0.13
C SER A 144 1.52 -11.28 -0.92
N VAL A 145 0.20 -11.41 -0.71
CA VAL A 145 -0.79 -10.44 -1.24
C VAL A 145 -0.54 -9.01 -0.74
N LYS A 146 0.08 -8.85 0.44
CA LYS A 146 0.49 -7.53 0.97
C LYS A 146 1.51 -6.86 0.06
N SER A 147 2.37 -7.64 -0.60
CA SER A 147 3.38 -7.13 -1.52
C SER A 147 2.76 -6.66 -2.85
N VAL A 148 1.70 -7.33 -3.33
CA VAL A 148 0.87 -6.82 -4.45
C VAL A 148 0.17 -5.53 -4.05
N LYS A 149 -0.43 -5.48 -2.85
CA LYS A 149 -1.02 -4.25 -2.30
C LYS A 149 0.01 -3.13 -2.20
N TYR A 150 1.26 -3.45 -1.84
CA TYR A 150 2.36 -2.50 -1.78
C TYR A 150 2.66 -1.94 -3.18
N LEU A 151 2.88 -2.79 -4.19
CA LEU A 151 3.12 -2.35 -5.57
C LEU A 151 1.98 -1.44 -6.08
N TYR A 152 0.73 -1.89 -5.94
CA TYR A 152 -0.44 -1.11 -6.34
C TYR A 152 -0.59 0.17 -5.51
N LYS A 153 -0.23 0.16 -4.23
CA LYS A 153 -0.18 1.39 -3.45
C LYS A 153 0.77 2.39 -4.10
N TYR A 154 1.96 2.04 -4.55
CA TYR A 154 2.86 3.02 -5.19
C TYR A 154 2.45 3.42 -6.61
N VAL A 155 1.80 2.53 -7.37
CA VAL A 155 1.26 2.87 -8.69
C VAL A 155 0.02 3.78 -8.61
N TYR A 156 -0.80 3.61 -7.57
CA TYR A 156 -2.08 4.32 -7.42
C TYR A 156 -2.10 5.36 -6.28
N LYS A 157 -1.03 5.47 -5.50
CA LYS A 157 -0.84 6.60 -4.58
C LYS A 157 -0.68 7.80 -5.50
N GLY A 158 -1.72 8.64 -5.50
CA GLY A 158 -1.73 9.85 -6.31
C GLY A 158 -0.53 10.74 -6.01
N HIS A 159 -0.30 11.70 -6.89
CA HIS A 159 0.73 12.72 -6.77
C HIS A 159 0.74 13.32 -5.36
N ASP A 160 1.92 13.52 -4.80
CA ASP A 160 2.04 14.22 -3.52
C ASP A 160 1.39 15.61 -3.68
N VAL A 161 0.59 16.02 -2.71
CA VAL A 161 -0.10 17.31 -2.73
C VAL A 161 0.72 18.27 -1.88
N ALA A 162 1.07 19.42 -2.45
CA ALA A 162 1.70 20.51 -1.75
C ALA A 162 0.65 21.58 -1.44
N SER A 163 0.52 21.95 -0.17
CA SER A 163 -0.27 23.12 0.21
C SER A 163 0.66 24.33 0.30
N VAL A 164 0.38 25.36 -0.50
CA VAL A 164 1.19 26.58 -0.57
C VAL A 164 0.39 27.72 0.04
N LYS A 165 0.93 28.38 1.06
CA LYS A 165 0.32 29.58 1.65
C LYS A 165 0.77 30.82 0.90
N ILE A 166 -0.16 31.59 0.35
CA ILE A 166 0.13 32.88 -0.31
C ILE A 166 -0.16 33.99 0.71
N GLN A 167 0.90 34.60 1.25
CA GLN A 167 0.78 35.83 2.05
C GLN A 167 0.92 37.05 1.15
N LYS A 168 -0.10 37.91 1.12
CA LYS A 168 0.02 39.27 0.58
C LYS A 168 0.56 40.17 1.70
N GLU A 169 1.67 40.87 1.46
CA GLU A 169 2.15 41.89 2.39
C GLU A 169 1.13 43.02 2.52
N GLY A 170 0.72 43.33 3.75
CA GLY A 170 -0.06 44.53 4.08
C GLY A 170 -1.59 44.39 4.17
N ALA A 171 -2.18 43.21 4.01
CA ALA A 171 -3.62 43.01 4.21
C ALA A 171 -3.92 42.26 5.53
N LEU A 172 -4.60 42.94 6.46
CA LEU A 172 -5.14 42.41 7.72
C LEU A 172 -6.42 41.56 7.52
N ASP A 173 -6.60 40.94 6.35
CA ASP A 173 -7.75 40.10 6.06
C ASP A 173 -7.30 38.63 6.10
N HIS A 174 -7.41 38.04 7.29
CA HIS A 174 -6.96 36.69 7.60
C HIS A 174 -8.06 35.67 7.29
N ASP A 175 -8.39 35.46 6.02
CA ASP A 175 -9.17 34.29 5.62
C ASP A 175 -8.22 33.08 5.49
N GLU A 176 -8.19 32.25 6.53
CA GLU A 176 -7.34 31.06 6.60
C GLU A 176 -7.62 30.10 5.43
N ILE A 177 -8.86 30.01 4.93
CA ILE A 177 -9.27 29.05 3.89
C ILE A 177 -8.83 29.53 2.50
N LEU A 178 -8.93 30.84 2.21
CA LEU A 178 -8.52 31.40 0.92
C LEU A 178 -7.01 31.58 0.78
N SER A 179 -6.26 31.47 1.87
CA SER A 179 -4.81 31.71 1.90
C SER A 179 -3.96 30.51 1.44
N PHE A 180 -4.56 29.34 1.22
CA PHE A 180 -3.86 28.13 0.76
C PHE A 180 -4.25 27.74 -0.67
N VAL A 181 -3.24 27.46 -1.49
CA VAL A 181 -3.40 26.83 -2.80
C VAL A 181 -2.91 25.39 -2.70
N GLU A 182 -3.80 24.45 -2.99
CA GLU A 182 -3.43 23.04 -3.14
C GLU A 182 -2.88 22.81 -4.55
N GLY A 183 -1.57 22.57 -4.64
CA GLY A 183 -0.88 22.20 -5.87
C GLY A 183 -0.57 20.72 -5.90
N ARG A 184 -0.63 20.09 -7.08
CA ARG A 184 -0.03 18.77 -7.26
C ARG A 184 1.47 18.91 -7.44
N TYR A 185 2.26 18.19 -6.66
CA TYR A 185 3.68 18.07 -6.87
C TYR A 185 3.93 17.04 -7.98
N VAL A 186 4.58 17.49 -9.05
CA VAL A 186 5.10 16.63 -10.11
C VAL A 186 6.61 16.58 -9.96
N SER A 187 7.16 15.39 -9.74
CA SER A 187 8.61 15.23 -9.59
C SER A 187 9.33 15.46 -10.93
N ALA A 188 10.61 15.87 -10.91
CA ALA A 188 11.41 16.08 -12.13
C ALA A 188 11.38 14.91 -13.15
N PRO A 189 11.53 13.62 -12.76
CA PRO A 189 11.44 12.51 -13.69
C PRO A 189 10.03 12.28 -14.23
N GLU A 190 8.99 12.53 -13.41
CA GLU A 190 7.60 12.46 -13.84
C GLU A 190 7.26 13.57 -14.85
N ALA A 191 7.74 14.79 -14.60
CA ALA A 191 7.63 15.93 -15.51
C ALA A 191 8.32 15.63 -16.85
N MET A 192 9.52 15.05 -16.82
CA MET A 192 10.21 14.59 -18.03
C MET A 192 9.39 13.52 -18.77
N TRP A 193 8.80 12.56 -18.07
CA TRP A 193 7.94 11.52 -18.66
C TRP A 193 6.71 12.12 -19.35
N HIS A 194 6.10 13.13 -18.71
CA HIS A 194 4.99 13.90 -19.27
C HIS A 194 5.39 14.73 -20.48
N LEU A 195 6.53 15.43 -20.43
CA LEU A 195 7.04 16.25 -21.53
C LEU A 195 7.36 15.42 -22.78
N ASN A 196 7.77 14.16 -22.59
CA ASN A 196 8.04 13.23 -23.67
C ASN A 196 6.80 12.39 -24.08
N GLU A 197 5.62 12.70 -23.54
CA GLU A 197 4.35 12.01 -23.84
C GLU A 197 4.40 10.49 -23.61
N PHE A 198 5.26 10.02 -22.71
CA PHE A 198 5.37 8.60 -22.42
C PHE A 198 4.17 8.12 -21.59
N ASN A 199 3.66 6.94 -21.93
CA ASN A 199 2.58 6.31 -21.16
C ASN A 199 3.05 5.99 -19.72
N LEU A 200 2.44 6.64 -18.73
CA LEU A 200 2.73 6.42 -17.30
C LEU A 200 2.19 5.09 -16.78
N SER A 201 1.05 4.66 -17.31
CA SER A 201 0.45 3.37 -16.98
C SER A 201 -0.43 2.90 -18.13
N HIS A 202 -0.42 1.59 -18.37
CA HIS A 202 -1.36 0.97 -19.29
C HIS A 202 -2.36 0.15 -18.46
N LYS A 203 -3.64 0.53 -18.52
CA LYS A 203 -4.73 -0.26 -17.93
C LYS A 203 -5.36 -1.08 -19.03
N SER A 204 -5.14 -2.39 -18.99
CA SER A 204 -5.71 -3.31 -19.97
C SER A 204 -7.22 -3.49 -19.82
N HIS A 205 -7.75 -3.37 -18.60
CA HIS A 205 -9.16 -3.66 -18.31
C HIS A 205 -9.87 -2.52 -17.59
N THR A 206 -11.14 -2.31 -17.92
CA THR A 206 -12.05 -1.43 -17.17
C THR A 206 -12.71 -2.22 -16.05
N VAL A 207 -12.60 -1.73 -14.81
CA VAL A 207 -13.23 -2.38 -13.65
C VAL A 207 -14.61 -1.78 -13.39
N VAL A 208 -15.68 -2.59 -13.46
CA VAL A 208 -17.06 -2.17 -13.20
C VAL A 208 -17.52 -2.71 -11.85
N ARG A 209 -17.85 -1.83 -10.91
CA ARG A 209 -18.39 -2.25 -9.61
C ARG A 209 -19.88 -2.52 -9.70
N LEU A 210 -20.28 -3.74 -9.37
CA LEU A 210 -21.67 -4.19 -9.34
C LEU A 210 -22.23 -4.10 -7.91
N ALA A 211 -23.51 -3.78 -7.79
CA ALA A 211 -24.19 -3.64 -6.52
C ALA A 211 -24.70 -5.01 -6.07
N VAL A 212 -24.60 -5.29 -4.77
CA VAL A 212 -25.20 -6.48 -4.15
C VAL A 212 -25.87 -6.03 -2.87
N HIS A 213 -27.19 -6.16 -2.82
CA HIS A 213 -28.01 -5.82 -1.67
C HIS A 213 -29.34 -6.59 -1.72
N LEU A 214 -29.99 -6.69 -0.56
CA LEU A 214 -31.34 -7.22 -0.44
C LEU A 214 -32.38 -6.19 -0.93
N PRO A 215 -33.65 -6.59 -1.13
CA PRO A 215 -34.74 -5.65 -1.37
C PRO A 215 -34.75 -4.54 -0.31
N GLN A 216 -34.94 -3.30 -0.75
CA GLN A 216 -35.00 -2.10 0.11
C GLN A 216 -33.73 -1.78 0.91
N GLN A 217 -32.65 -2.56 0.79
CA GLN A 217 -31.37 -2.31 1.46
C GLN A 217 -30.32 -1.69 0.52
N GLN A 218 -30.76 -0.81 -0.38
CA GLN A 218 -29.86 -0.16 -1.32
C GLN A 218 -28.86 0.74 -0.58
N PRO A 219 -27.58 0.78 -0.99
CA PRO A 219 -26.59 1.65 -0.37
C PRO A 219 -26.92 3.12 -0.68
N ILE A 220 -27.25 3.89 0.35
CA ILE A 220 -27.56 5.33 0.26
C ILE A 220 -26.38 6.14 0.82
N VAL A 221 -25.98 7.20 0.11
CA VAL A 221 -25.01 8.18 0.62
C VAL A 221 -25.77 9.22 1.45
N TYR A 222 -25.37 9.39 2.71
CA TYR A 222 -26.07 10.17 3.75
C TYR A 222 -26.44 11.61 3.35
N GLN A 223 -25.67 12.25 2.46
CA GLN A 223 -25.92 13.63 2.01
C GLN A 223 -26.98 13.77 0.90
N ALA A 224 -27.59 12.67 0.45
CA ALA A 224 -28.51 12.68 -0.70
C ALA A 224 -29.72 11.73 -0.52
N ILE A 225 -30.31 11.70 0.67
CA ILE A 225 -31.40 10.77 1.03
C ILE A 225 -32.56 10.82 0.03
N GLU A 226 -33.03 12.03 -0.33
CA GLU A 226 -34.16 12.19 -1.26
C GLU A 226 -33.85 11.78 -2.71
N ARG A 227 -32.61 12.03 -3.18
CA ARG A 227 -32.19 11.65 -4.54
C ARG A 227 -31.78 10.18 -4.66
N ALA A 228 -31.36 9.56 -3.56
CA ALA A 228 -30.89 8.18 -3.54
C ALA A 228 -32.04 7.17 -3.61
N ALA A 229 -33.19 7.46 -3.00
CA ALA A 229 -34.37 6.60 -3.05
C ALA A 229 -34.93 6.40 -4.48
N LEU A 230 -34.70 7.36 -5.37
CA LEU A 230 -35.14 7.32 -6.78
C LEU A 230 -34.09 6.71 -7.73
N ARG A 231 -32.86 6.48 -7.27
CA ARG A 231 -31.74 6.13 -8.14
C ARG A 231 -31.58 4.62 -8.22
N LYS A 232 -31.81 4.04 -9.41
CA LYS A 232 -31.62 2.61 -9.63
C LYS A 232 -30.15 2.22 -9.47
N THR A 233 -29.90 1.13 -8.77
CA THR A 233 -28.59 0.49 -8.68
C THR A 233 -28.32 -0.35 -9.91
N THR A 234 -27.07 -0.74 -10.13
CA THR A 234 -26.72 -1.68 -11.22
C THR A 234 -27.48 -3.00 -11.13
N LEU A 235 -27.86 -3.43 -9.93
CA LEU A 235 -28.64 -4.65 -9.68
C LEU A 235 -30.12 -4.46 -10.04
N THR A 236 -30.76 -3.40 -9.55
CA THR A 236 -32.17 -3.16 -9.85
C THR A 236 -32.40 -2.90 -11.33
N SER A 237 -31.49 -2.16 -11.99
CA SER A 237 -31.57 -1.94 -13.43
C SER A 237 -31.30 -3.21 -14.23
N TRP A 238 -30.56 -4.19 -13.68
CA TRP A 238 -30.38 -5.49 -14.32
C TRP A 238 -31.66 -6.32 -14.27
N PHE A 239 -32.43 -6.27 -13.18
CA PHE A 239 -33.76 -6.89 -13.15
C PHE A 239 -34.69 -6.30 -14.19
N GLU A 240 -34.72 -4.97 -14.33
CA GLU A 240 -35.51 -4.32 -15.38
C GLU A 240 -35.01 -4.65 -16.79
N LEU A 241 -33.69 -4.73 -16.99
CA LEU A 241 -33.12 -5.16 -18.27
C LEU A 241 -33.60 -6.55 -18.64
N ASN A 242 -33.60 -7.49 -17.68
CA ASN A 242 -34.11 -8.85 -17.92
C ASN A 242 -35.62 -8.89 -18.14
N LYS A 243 -36.41 -7.92 -17.67
CA LYS A 243 -37.84 -7.86 -18.02
C LYS A 243 -38.05 -7.42 -19.48
N ASN A 244 -37.18 -6.57 -20.00
CA ASN A 244 -37.41 -5.84 -21.25
C ASN A 244 -36.58 -6.35 -22.45
N ASP A 245 -35.41 -6.96 -22.22
CA ASP A 245 -34.51 -7.43 -23.28
C ASP A 245 -34.26 -8.94 -23.15
N PRO A 246 -34.83 -9.78 -24.05
CA PRO A 246 -34.59 -11.22 -24.07
C PRO A 246 -33.11 -11.59 -24.24
N SER A 247 -32.30 -10.71 -24.84
CA SER A 247 -30.85 -10.94 -25.01
C SER A 247 -30.12 -11.01 -23.67
N ALA A 248 -30.64 -10.34 -22.64
CA ALA A 248 -30.03 -10.31 -21.31
C ALA A 248 -30.32 -11.56 -20.48
N HIS A 249 -31.34 -12.35 -20.86
CA HIS A 249 -31.77 -13.54 -20.12
C HIS A 249 -30.66 -14.57 -19.98
N ASN A 250 -29.83 -14.70 -21.00
CA ASN A 250 -28.75 -15.70 -21.05
C ASN A 250 -27.41 -15.18 -20.52
N ILE A 251 -27.42 -14.05 -19.78
CA ILE A 251 -26.20 -13.43 -19.26
C ILE A 251 -26.32 -13.33 -17.75
N SER A 252 -25.33 -13.89 -17.04
CA SER A 252 -25.24 -13.80 -15.57
C SER A 252 -25.02 -12.35 -15.14
N TYR A 253 -25.41 -12.00 -13.90
CA TYR A 253 -25.20 -10.64 -13.43
C TYR A 253 -23.72 -10.22 -13.43
N SER A 254 -22.80 -11.15 -13.16
CA SER A 254 -21.35 -10.91 -13.24
C SER A 254 -20.87 -10.61 -14.66
N ASP A 255 -21.46 -11.23 -15.68
CA ASP A 255 -20.99 -11.09 -17.06
C ASP A 255 -21.61 -9.88 -17.79
N ILE A 256 -22.70 -9.32 -17.26
CA ILE A 256 -23.41 -8.19 -17.88
C ILE A 256 -22.51 -7.02 -18.28
N PRO A 257 -21.53 -6.58 -17.47
CA PRO A 257 -20.62 -5.50 -17.87
C PRO A 257 -19.85 -5.76 -19.16
N GLN A 258 -19.66 -7.02 -19.57
CA GLN A 258 -19.01 -7.36 -20.83
C GLN A 258 -19.90 -7.07 -22.04
N TYR A 259 -21.23 -7.13 -21.87
CA TYR A 259 -22.21 -6.98 -22.96
C TYR A 259 -23.01 -5.67 -22.89
N TYR A 260 -23.10 -5.05 -21.70
CA TYR A 260 -23.85 -3.83 -21.46
C TYR A 260 -23.01 -2.80 -20.69
N VAL A 261 -23.29 -1.53 -20.93
CA VAL A 261 -22.72 -0.38 -20.23
C VAL A 261 -23.79 0.23 -19.35
N PHE A 262 -23.47 0.44 -18.07
CA PHE A 262 -24.37 1.12 -17.15
C PHE A 262 -24.27 2.64 -17.33
N ASP A 263 -25.35 3.25 -17.81
CA ASP A 263 -25.45 4.69 -17.96
C ASP A 263 -25.85 5.31 -16.61
N LYS A 264 -24.92 6.04 -16.00
CA LYS A 264 -25.13 6.66 -14.68
C LYS A 264 -26.16 7.79 -14.70
N SER A 265 -26.43 8.38 -15.86
CA SER A 265 -27.38 9.49 -16.02
C SER A 265 -28.82 8.99 -16.05
N THR A 266 -29.09 7.96 -16.86
CA THR A 266 -30.40 7.32 -16.98
C THR A 266 -30.61 6.16 -16.00
N THR A 267 -29.54 5.74 -15.30
CA THR A 267 -29.51 4.59 -14.39
C THR A 267 -29.94 3.28 -15.05
N ASN A 268 -29.65 3.11 -16.34
CA ASN A 268 -30.07 1.95 -17.13
C ASN A 268 -28.89 1.28 -17.82
N TRP A 269 -29.04 -0.01 -18.12
CA TRP A 269 -28.10 -0.75 -18.95
C TRP A 269 -28.38 -0.51 -20.44
N LYS A 270 -27.33 -0.20 -21.21
CA LYS A 270 -27.37 -0.05 -22.67
C LYS A 270 -26.45 -1.08 -23.31
N LYS A 271 -26.83 -1.64 -24.46
CA LYS A 271 -25.96 -2.59 -25.19
C LYS A 271 -24.60 -1.94 -25.47
N ARG A 272 -23.53 -2.68 -25.14
CA ARG A 272 -22.15 -2.25 -25.35
C ARG A 272 -21.81 -2.40 -26.82
N GLN A 273 -21.18 -1.36 -27.39
CA GLN A 273 -20.76 -1.37 -28.79
C GLN A 273 -19.32 -1.86 -28.97
N ARG A 274 -18.42 -1.62 -27.99
CA ARG A 274 -16.98 -1.95 -28.07
C ARG A 274 -16.37 -2.29 -26.71
N GLY A 275 -15.28 -3.06 -26.74
CA GLY A 275 -14.37 -3.26 -25.61
C GLY A 275 -14.87 -4.21 -24.52
N GLY A 276 -15.85 -5.09 -24.81
CA GLY A 276 -16.42 -6.02 -23.83
C GLY A 276 -15.41 -7.01 -23.24
N GLN A 277 -14.47 -7.48 -24.06
CA GLN A 277 -13.41 -8.44 -23.67
C GLN A 277 -12.44 -7.87 -22.61
N ASN A 278 -12.37 -6.54 -22.50
CA ASN A 278 -11.46 -5.85 -21.59
C ASN A 278 -12.23 -5.25 -20.39
N VAL A 279 -13.31 -5.90 -19.95
CA VAL A 279 -14.11 -5.47 -18.81
C VAL A 279 -14.06 -6.55 -17.74
N ILE A 280 -13.72 -6.13 -16.52
CA ILE A 280 -13.73 -6.98 -15.34
C ILE A 280 -14.75 -6.40 -14.37
N GLU A 281 -15.71 -7.22 -13.96
CA GLU A 281 -16.64 -6.88 -12.92
C GLU A 281 -15.98 -6.97 -11.54
N ARG A 282 -16.51 -6.21 -10.58
CA ARG A 282 -16.13 -6.29 -9.18
C ARG A 282 -17.38 -6.27 -8.33
N LEU A 283 -17.72 -7.41 -7.76
CA LEU A 283 -18.72 -7.52 -6.71
C LEU A 283 -18.09 -7.17 -5.35
N PRO A 284 -18.82 -6.50 -4.45
CA PRO A 284 -18.34 -6.22 -3.10
C PRO A 284 -18.02 -7.52 -2.37
N LEU A 285 -17.02 -7.46 -1.48
CA LEU A 285 -16.79 -8.52 -0.51
C LEU A 285 -17.94 -8.47 0.50
N VAL A 286 -18.62 -9.59 0.68
CA VAL A 286 -19.68 -9.73 1.68
C VAL A 286 -19.17 -10.68 2.76
N SER A 287 -19.35 -10.29 4.02
CA SER A 287 -18.98 -11.12 5.17
C SER A 287 -19.83 -12.39 5.19
N ILE A 288 -19.25 -13.52 5.58
CA ILE A 288 -19.98 -14.78 5.77
C ILE A 288 -21.06 -14.64 6.86
N LEU A 289 -20.86 -13.71 7.80
CA LEU A 289 -21.85 -13.39 8.85
C LEU A 289 -23.12 -12.75 8.27
N ASP A 290 -23.01 -12.03 7.15
CA ASP A 290 -24.16 -11.50 6.39
C ASP A 290 -24.64 -12.61 5.43
N THR A 291 -25.18 -13.66 6.06
CA THR A 291 -25.47 -14.96 5.44
C THR A 291 -26.32 -14.80 4.18
N GLU A 292 -27.38 -13.99 4.24
CA GLU A 292 -28.29 -13.77 3.12
C GLU A 292 -27.58 -13.10 1.94
N ARG A 293 -26.86 -11.99 2.17
CA ARG A 293 -26.14 -11.31 1.08
C ARG A 293 -24.96 -12.14 0.57
N TYR A 294 -24.35 -12.96 1.41
CA TYR A 294 -23.26 -13.86 1.02
C TYR A 294 -23.74 -14.91 0.02
N TYR A 295 -24.85 -15.59 0.31
CA TYR A 295 -25.46 -16.53 -0.63
C TYR A 295 -26.00 -15.83 -1.88
N LEU A 296 -26.63 -14.66 -1.72
CA LEU A 296 -27.12 -13.85 -2.82
C LEU A 296 -26.01 -13.46 -3.81
N ARG A 297 -24.84 -13.08 -3.29
CA ARG A 297 -23.65 -12.79 -4.11
C ARG A 297 -23.23 -14.01 -4.93
N GLY A 298 -23.19 -15.19 -4.33
CA GLY A 298 -22.88 -16.43 -5.03
C GLY A 298 -23.92 -16.78 -6.09
N TYR A 299 -25.20 -16.63 -5.75
CA TYR A 299 -26.33 -16.88 -6.65
C TYR A 299 -26.28 -16.00 -7.90
N TYR A 300 -26.03 -14.70 -7.74
CA TYR A 300 -25.93 -13.76 -8.88
C TYR A 300 -24.73 -14.02 -9.80
N CYS A 301 -23.65 -14.61 -9.29
CA CYS A 301 -22.53 -15.05 -10.13
C CYS A 301 -22.87 -16.29 -10.96
N ALA A 302 -23.68 -17.20 -10.44
CA ALA A 302 -23.93 -18.51 -11.05
C ALA A 302 -25.25 -18.60 -11.81
N SER A 303 -26.13 -17.60 -11.70
CA SER A 303 -27.51 -17.67 -12.19
C SER A 303 -27.77 -16.75 -13.37
N LEU A 304 -28.53 -17.28 -14.34
CA LEU A 304 -29.03 -16.54 -15.50
C LEU A 304 -30.25 -15.70 -15.13
N GLY A 305 -30.46 -14.59 -15.84
CA GLY A 305 -31.47 -13.57 -15.54
C GLY A 305 -32.89 -14.09 -15.19
N PRO A 306 -33.48 -15.02 -15.95
CA PRO A 306 -34.83 -15.52 -15.71
C PRO A 306 -34.98 -16.28 -14.39
N LEU A 307 -33.95 -17.02 -13.97
CA LEU A 307 -33.95 -17.77 -12.72
C LEU A 307 -33.89 -16.84 -11.50
N VAL A 308 -33.30 -15.66 -11.66
CA VAL A 308 -33.21 -14.67 -10.59
C VAL A 308 -34.50 -13.85 -10.45
N LEU A 309 -35.22 -13.61 -11.55
CA LEU A 309 -36.51 -12.92 -11.56
C LEU A 309 -37.65 -13.73 -10.91
N MET A 310 -37.49 -15.04 -10.69
CA MET A 310 -38.51 -15.86 -10.03
C MET A 310 -38.50 -15.74 -8.50
N ILE A 311 -37.46 -15.13 -7.92
CA ILE A 311 -37.26 -15.02 -6.47
C ILE A 311 -37.68 -13.63 -5.93
N PHE A 312 -37.87 -12.63 -6.80
CA PHE A 312 -38.19 -11.24 -6.46
C PHE A 312 -39.25 -10.62 -7.38
#